data_AF-A0A0S4TG02-F1
#
_entry.id   AF-A0A0S4TG02-F1
#
_cell.length_a   1.000
_cell.length_b   1.000
_cell.length_c   1.000
_cell.angle_alpha   90.00
_cell.angle_beta   90.00
_cell.angle_gamma   90.00
#
_symmetry.space_group_name_H-M   'P 1'
#
loop_
_entity.id
_entity.type
_entity.pdbx_description
1 polymer ?
#
loop_
_entity_poly.entity_id
_entity_poly.type
_entity_poly.pdbx_seq_one_letter_code
_entity_poly.pdbx_strand_id
1 'polypeptide(L)'
;MFASRNEYDRGVNTFSPEGRLFQVEYAIAAIKLGSTAVGIKTKEGVILASEKRISSPLLEPRNLEKIMIIDRHVGCCMSGLVADAKTMIDHARVESQNYFFTYNENIPTQSVVQSISDLALDFSDIKEKGKKKSMSRPFGVAMLIAGADSDGSSSLWMTDPSGTYTQYSAAAIGTAQEGAETILLENYNSNMSLKEAEDLALIVLRQVMEEKINSVNVEVAAVKEKKFIIYDNKEIQRVLDRLPPPTHIVPSQLS
;
A
#
# COMPACT_ATOMS: atom_id res chain seq x y z
N MET A 1 23.14 -2.31 14.44
CA MET A 1 23.61 -1.01 13.91
C MET A 1 24.61 -1.29 12.82
N PHE A 2 24.23 -1.06 11.56
CA PHE A 2 25.11 -1.22 10.40
C PHE A 2 26.16 -0.11 10.41
N ALA A 3 27.33 -0.39 10.99
CA ALA A 3 28.52 0.43 10.77
C ALA A 3 29.36 -0.23 9.66
N SER A 4 28.77 -0.48 8.49
CA SER A 4 29.54 -0.70 7.27
C SER A 4 29.94 0.67 6.73
N ARG A 5 31.24 0.90 6.58
CA ARG A 5 31.81 2.16 6.12
C ARG A 5 31.45 2.35 4.64
N ASN A 6 30.30 2.96 4.35
CA ASN A 6 29.86 3.23 2.96
C ASN A 6 30.49 4.54 2.48
N GLU A 7 31.47 4.46 1.58
CA GLU A 7 32.12 5.63 0.99
C GLU A 7 31.25 6.38 -0.03
N TYR A 8 30.15 5.76 -0.47
CA TYR A 8 29.34 6.20 -1.62
C TYR A 8 27.91 6.65 -1.25
N ASP A 9 27.57 6.80 0.03
CA ASP A 9 26.21 7.17 0.46
C ASP A 9 26.02 8.64 0.86
N ARG A 10 27.08 9.45 0.75
CA ARG A 10 27.06 10.87 1.12
C ARG A 10 26.26 11.74 0.16
N GLY A 11 26.22 11.38 -1.12
CA GLY A 11 25.45 12.07 -2.15
C GLY A 11 24.11 11.38 -2.38
N VAL A 12 23.07 12.16 -2.70
CA VAL A 12 21.74 11.62 -3.01
C VAL A 12 21.76 10.85 -4.33
N ASN A 13 22.49 11.37 -5.31
CA ASN A 13 22.63 10.83 -6.66
C ASN A 13 23.98 10.13 -6.87
N THR A 14 24.46 9.37 -5.88
CA THR A 14 25.73 8.63 -6.00
C THR A 14 25.45 7.14 -6.23
N PHE A 15 25.99 6.61 -7.32
CA PHE A 15 25.92 5.19 -7.63
C PHE A 15 26.89 4.38 -6.77
N SER A 16 26.44 3.20 -6.35
CA SER A 16 27.28 2.16 -5.77
C SER A 16 28.14 1.48 -6.84
N PRO A 17 29.20 0.74 -6.46
CA PRO A 17 29.96 -0.10 -7.39
C PRO A 17 29.10 -1.11 -8.18
N GLU A 18 27.96 -1.51 -7.63
CA GLU A 18 26.97 -2.40 -8.24
C GLU A 18 25.97 -1.67 -9.16
N GLY A 19 26.11 -0.35 -9.32
CA GLY A 19 25.26 0.46 -10.20
C GLY A 19 23.89 0.85 -9.61
N ARG A 20 23.75 0.84 -8.28
CA ARG A 20 22.49 1.20 -7.59
C ARG A 20 22.60 2.51 -6.83
N LEU A 21 21.48 3.20 -6.61
CA LEU A 21 21.45 4.40 -5.76
C LEU A 21 21.22 3.99 -4.30
N PHE A 22 22.21 4.22 -3.43
CA PHE A 22 22.12 3.81 -2.02
C PHE A 22 20.93 4.45 -1.28
N GLN A 23 20.59 5.71 -1.58
CA GLN A 23 19.45 6.36 -0.94
C GLN A 23 18.11 5.69 -1.29
N VAL A 24 17.98 5.12 -2.49
CA VAL A 24 16.78 4.38 -2.89
C VAL A 24 16.73 3.04 -2.15
N GLU A 25 17.86 2.33 -2.06
CA GLU A 25 17.94 1.07 -1.30
C GLU A 25 17.62 1.28 0.19
N TYR A 26 18.09 2.38 0.79
CA TYR A 26 17.75 2.75 2.16
C TYR A 26 16.25 3.06 2.33
N ALA A 27 15.64 3.75 1.36
CA ALA A 27 14.20 4.01 1.36
C ALA A 27 13.39 2.72 1.22
N ILE A 28 13.81 1.78 0.38
CA ILE A 28 13.20 0.45 0.25
C ILE A 28 13.30 -0.34 1.55
N ALA A 29 14.45 -0.28 2.23
CA ALA A 29 14.60 -0.91 3.54
C ALA A 29 13.65 -0.31 4.60
N ALA A 30 13.36 0.99 4.54
CA ALA A 30 12.43 1.65 5.46
C ALA A 30 10.97 1.15 5.32
N ILE A 31 10.57 0.71 4.13
CA ILE A 31 9.22 0.15 3.88
C ILE A 31 9.00 -1.11 4.73
N LYS A 32 10.04 -1.93 4.91
CA LYS A 32 9.99 -3.15 5.73
C LYS A 32 9.75 -2.87 7.22
N LEU A 33 9.79 -1.60 7.66
CA LEU A 33 9.45 -1.24 9.04
C LEU A 33 7.96 -0.87 9.20
N GLY A 34 7.24 -0.70 8.10
CA GLY A 34 5.82 -0.35 8.08
C GLY A 34 4.89 -1.49 8.47
N SER A 35 3.67 -1.16 8.90
CA SER A 35 2.61 -2.15 9.14
C SER A 35 2.30 -2.93 7.86
N THR A 36 1.94 -4.20 8.02
CA THR A 36 1.70 -5.07 6.87
C THR A 36 0.39 -4.68 6.18
N ALA A 37 0.41 -4.65 4.85
CA ALA A 37 -0.77 -4.46 4.01
C ALA A 37 -0.79 -5.47 2.87
N VAL A 38 -1.99 -5.86 2.47
CA VAL A 38 -2.25 -6.88 1.46
C VAL A 38 -3.28 -6.35 0.47
N GLY A 39 -3.05 -6.61 -0.82
CA GLY A 39 -3.99 -6.32 -1.89
C GLY A 39 -4.27 -7.57 -2.72
N ILE A 40 -5.52 -7.80 -3.06
CA ILE A 40 -5.96 -8.96 -3.88
C ILE A 40 -6.93 -8.47 -4.94
N LYS A 41 -6.59 -8.70 -6.22
CA LYS A 41 -7.44 -8.41 -7.37
C LYS A 41 -8.25 -9.65 -7.74
N THR A 42 -9.56 -9.47 -7.93
CA THR A 42 -10.47 -10.47 -8.48
C THR A 42 -11.08 -9.97 -9.78
N LYS A 43 -11.97 -10.76 -10.38
CA LYS A 43 -12.78 -10.31 -11.52
C LYS A 43 -13.89 -9.33 -11.11
N GLU A 44 -14.31 -9.39 -9.85
CA GLU A 44 -15.41 -8.59 -9.31
C GLU A 44 -14.93 -7.24 -8.74
N GLY A 45 -13.64 -7.13 -8.40
CA GLY A 45 -13.11 -5.96 -7.72
C GLY A 45 -11.68 -6.15 -7.20
N VAL A 46 -11.29 -5.31 -6.25
CA VAL A 46 -9.99 -5.40 -5.57
C VAL A 46 -10.21 -5.19 -4.08
N ILE A 47 -9.63 -6.03 -3.24
CA ILE A 47 -9.60 -5.85 -1.79
C ILE A 47 -8.23 -5.30 -1.39
N LEU A 48 -8.25 -4.30 -0.50
CA LEU A 48 -7.09 -3.84 0.26
C LEU A 48 -7.36 -4.11 1.75
N ALA A 49 -6.39 -4.67 2.46
CA ALA A 49 -6.46 -4.87 3.90
C ALA A 49 -5.13 -4.47 4.55
N SER A 50 -5.19 -3.84 5.73
CA SER A 50 -4.00 -3.41 6.45
C SER A 50 -4.13 -3.59 7.95
N GLU A 51 -3.00 -3.88 8.58
CA GLU A 51 -2.80 -3.85 10.01
C GLU A 51 -2.72 -2.41 10.54
N LYS A 52 -3.50 -2.10 11.57
CA LYS A 52 -3.37 -0.91 12.41
C LYS A 52 -2.65 -1.26 13.70
N ARG A 53 -1.37 -0.86 13.80
CA ARG A 53 -0.56 -1.03 15.02
C ARG A 53 -0.96 -0.02 16.08
N ILE A 54 -1.81 -0.43 17.01
CA ILE A 54 -2.27 0.40 18.14
C ILE A 54 -1.29 0.24 19.30
N SER A 55 -0.29 1.11 19.36
CA SER A 55 0.79 1.01 20.36
C SER A 55 0.39 1.39 21.79
N SER A 56 -0.77 2.04 21.96
CA SER A 56 -1.24 2.51 23.26
C SER A 56 -2.77 2.52 23.31
N PRO A 57 -3.39 2.14 24.44
CA PRO A 57 -4.84 2.28 24.63
C PRO A 57 -5.31 3.75 24.66
N LEU A 58 -4.39 4.71 24.76
CA LEU A 58 -4.69 6.14 24.68
C LEU A 58 -4.79 6.64 23.23
N LEU A 59 -4.39 5.81 22.25
CA LEU A 59 -4.46 6.15 20.84
C LEU A 59 -5.88 5.88 20.34
N GLU A 60 -6.50 6.90 19.75
CA GLU A 60 -7.81 6.76 19.09
C GLU A 60 -7.63 6.01 17.77
N PRO A 61 -8.06 4.73 17.67
CA PRO A 61 -7.74 3.89 16.51
C PRO A 61 -8.36 4.39 15.22
N ARG A 62 -9.45 5.16 15.32
CA ARG A 62 -10.12 5.75 14.17
C ARG A 62 -9.26 6.76 13.40
N ASN A 63 -8.31 7.40 14.06
CA ASN A 63 -7.43 8.40 13.43
C ASN A 63 -6.14 7.78 12.84
N LEU A 64 -5.95 6.47 13.01
CA LEU A 64 -4.82 5.73 12.45
C LEU A 64 -5.23 5.09 11.13
N GLU A 65 -5.37 5.92 10.10
CA GLU A 65 -5.73 5.48 8.75
C GLU A 65 -4.48 5.01 7.98
N LYS A 66 -4.58 3.84 7.36
CA LYS A 66 -3.59 3.27 6.43
C LYS A 66 -4.13 3.15 5.02
N ILE A 67 -5.45 3.11 4.90
CA ILE A 67 -6.15 3.14 3.62
C ILE A 67 -6.71 4.55 3.42
N MET A 68 -6.40 5.18 2.29
CA MET A 68 -6.90 6.51 1.96
C MET A 68 -7.50 6.54 0.56
N ILE A 69 -8.56 7.34 0.43
CA ILE A 69 -9.24 7.59 -0.84
C ILE A 69 -8.45 8.65 -1.62
N ILE A 70 -8.13 8.34 -2.88
CA ILE A 70 -7.53 9.30 -3.83
C ILE A 70 -8.66 9.94 -4.65
N ASP A 71 -9.57 9.13 -5.18
CA ASP A 71 -10.77 9.57 -5.90
C ASP A 71 -11.90 8.56 -5.67
N ARG A 72 -13.11 8.83 -6.18
CA ARG A 72 -14.30 7.98 -5.99
C ARG A 72 -14.09 6.54 -6.42
N HIS A 73 -13.25 6.30 -7.42
CA HIS A 73 -12.95 4.98 -8.00
C HIS A 73 -11.55 4.46 -7.67
N VAL A 74 -10.70 5.25 -6.98
CA VAL A 74 -9.30 4.90 -6.68
C VAL A 74 -8.98 5.15 -5.22
N GLY A 75 -8.39 4.17 -4.56
CA GLY A 75 -7.83 4.32 -3.23
C GLY A 75 -6.49 3.62 -3.12
N CYS A 76 -5.79 3.89 -2.02
CA CYS A 76 -4.49 3.31 -1.78
C CYS A 76 -4.33 2.87 -0.33
N CYS A 77 -3.53 1.83 -0.13
CA CYS A 77 -3.01 1.44 1.16
C CYS A 77 -1.50 1.72 1.20
N MET A 78 -1.00 2.24 2.32
CA MET A 78 0.40 2.66 2.45
C MET A 78 1.17 1.82 3.47
N SER A 79 2.45 1.55 3.22
CA SER A 79 3.38 1.01 4.20
C SER A 79 4.75 1.69 4.15
N GLY A 80 5.39 1.82 5.32
CA GLY A 80 6.59 2.63 5.53
C GLY A 80 6.26 3.94 6.26
N LEU A 81 6.90 5.04 5.84
CA LEU A 81 6.74 6.35 6.44
C LEU A 81 5.40 7.00 6.04
N VAL A 82 4.42 6.97 6.95
CA VAL A 82 3.07 7.52 6.71
C VAL A 82 3.09 9.02 6.39
N ALA A 83 4.03 9.79 6.95
CA ALA A 83 4.15 11.22 6.66
C ALA A 83 4.48 11.49 5.18
N ASP A 84 5.37 10.68 4.61
CA ASP A 84 5.74 10.73 3.19
C ASP A 84 4.54 10.34 2.30
N ALA A 85 3.80 9.30 2.71
CA ALA A 85 2.62 8.82 2.02
C ALA A 85 1.55 9.91 1.84
N LYS A 86 1.32 10.74 2.89
CA LYS A 86 0.31 11.81 2.83
C LYS A 86 0.61 12.82 1.73
N THR A 87 1.88 13.21 1.56
CA THR A 87 2.30 14.10 0.47
C THR A 87 2.02 13.50 -0.90
N MET A 88 2.32 12.22 -1.09
CA MET A 88 2.06 11.51 -2.35
C MET A 88 0.56 11.37 -2.64
N ILE A 89 -0.25 11.12 -1.62
CA ILE A 89 -1.71 10.99 -1.74
C ILE A 89 -2.36 12.33 -2.07
N ASP A 90 -1.91 13.41 -1.44
CA ASP A 90 -2.44 14.75 -1.73
C ASP A 90 -2.05 15.21 -3.14
N HIS A 91 -0.83 14.89 -3.61
CA HIS A 91 -0.45 15.07 -5.00
C HIS A 91 -1.37 14.29 -5.95
N ALA A 92 -1.59 13.00 -5.67
CA ALA A 92 -2.46 12.15 -6.48
C ALA A 92 -3.90 12.67 -6.52
N ARG A 93 -4.44 13.18 -5.40
CA ARG A 93 -5.77 13.80 -5.34
C ARG A 93 -5.86 15.03 -6.24
N VAL A 94 -4.86 15.91 -6.18
CA VAL A 94 -4.81 17.10 -7.03
C VAL A 94 -4.75 16.70 -8.51
N GLU A 95 -3.91 15.74 -8.87
CA GLU A 95 -3.78 15.26 -10.24
C GLU A 95 -5.07 14.60 -10.76
N SER A 96 -5.74 13.78 -9.95
CA SER A 96 -7.04 13.22 -10.30
C SER A 96 -8.10 14.29 -10.58
N GLN A 97 -8.18 15.33 -9.74
CA GLN A 97 -9.14 16.42 -9.94
C GLN A 97 -8.77 17.31 -11.14
N ASN A 98 -7.48 17.56 -11.37
CA ASN A 98 -7.01 18.31 -12.54
C ASN A 98 -7.32 17.58 -13.85
N TYR A 99 -7.14 16.26 -13.85
CA TYR A 99 -7.49 15.42 -14.99
C TYR A 99 -8.98 15.48 -15.27
N PHE A 100 -9.82 15.32 -14.23
CA PHE A 100 -11.27 15.47 -14.37
C PHE A 100 -11.66 16.86 -14.85
N PHE A 101 -11.05 17.92 -14.34
CA PHE A 101 -11.30 19.29 -14.79
C PHE A 101 -10.95 19.50 -16.28
N THR A 102 -9.85 18.90 -16.73
CA THR A 102 -9.33 19.11 -18.09
C THR A 102 -10.05 18.25 -19.12
N TYR A 103 -10.30 16.99 -18.81
CA TYR A 103 -10.82 15.99 -19.75
C TYR A 103 -12.29 15.63 -19.50
N ASN A 104 -12.87 16.07 -18.37
CA ASN A 104 -14.24 15.76 -17.95
C ASN A 104 -14.51 14.25 -17.89
N GLU A 105 -13.49 13.48 -17.51
CA GLU A 105 -13.56 12.04 -17.32
C GLU A 105 -12.71 11.61 -16.11
N ASN A 106 -13.02 10.45 -15.55
CA ASN A 106 -12.26 9.91 -14.42
C ASN A 106 -10.87 9.50 -14.89
N ILE A 107 -9.83 9.90 -14.13
CA ILE A 107 -8.45 9.52 -14.43
C ILE A 107 -8.27 7.98 -14.41
N PRO A 108 -7.60 7.38 -15.40
CA PRO A 108 -7.25 5.96 -15.34
C PRO A 108 -6.36 5.66 -14.13
N THR A 109 -6.57 4.50 -13.51
CA THR A 109 -5.81 4.07 -12.32
C THR A 109 -4.31 4.05 -12.60
N GLN A 110 -3.90 3.57 -13.78
CA GLN A 110 -2.50 3.59 -14.19
C GLN A 110 -1.91 5.01 -14.26
N SER A 111 -2.68 6.00 -14.71
CA SER A 111 -2.22 7.39 -14.78
C SER A 111 -2.00 8.00 -13.39
N VAL A 112 -2.86 7.67 -12.42
CA VAL A 112 -2.64 8.04 -11.01
C VAL A 112 -1.35 7.43 -10.48
N VAL A 113 -1.14 6.13 -10.73
CA VAL A 113 0.05 5.38 -10.29
C VAL A 113 1.31 5.98 -10.90
N GLN A 114 1.30 6.26 -12.21
CA GLN A 114 2.41 6.89 -12.90
C GLN A 114 2.75 8.26 -12.31
N SER A 115 1.73 9.09 -12.04
CA SER A 115 1.92 10.41 -11.43
C SER A 115 2.59 10.34 -10.04
N ILE A 116 2.20 9.35 -9.22
CA ILE A 116 2.84 9.10 -7.91
C ILE A 116 4.30 8.65 -8.08
N SER A 117 4.56 7.76 -9.03
CA SER A 117 5.90 7.25 -9.34
C SER A 117 6.83 8.34 -9.89
N ASP A 118 6.33 9.22 -10.74
CA ASP A 118 7.09 10.36 -11.27
C ASP A 118 7.47 11.32 -10.14
N LEU A 119 6.53 11.60 -9.21
CA LEU A 119 6.82 12.37 -8.00
C LEU A 119 7.85 11.67 -7.10
N ALA A 120 7.84 10.34 -7.04
CA ALA A 120 8.80 9.58 -6.24
C ALA A 120 10.25 9.78 -6.67
N LEU A 121 10.49 10.14 -7.94
CA LEU A 121 11.82 10.40 -8.52
C LEU A 121 12.30 11.85 -8.36
N ASP A 122 11.45 12.78 -7.91
CA ASP A 122 11.73 14.23 -7.82
C ASP A 122 12.67 14.62 -6.66
N PHE A 123 13.45 13.68 -6.14
CA PHE A 123 14.52 13.93 -5.17
C PHE A 123 15.88 14.20 -5.82
N SER A 124 15.99 13.97 -7.14
CA SER A 124 17.24 14.16 -7.85
C SER A 124 17.68 15.63 -7.85
N ASP A 125 18.97 15.90 -7.69
CA ASP A 125 19.55 17.25 -7.73
C ASP A 125 19.48 17.95 -9.10
N ILE A 126 18.84 17.34 -10.10
CA ILE A 126 18.71 17.88 -11.45
C ILE A 126 17.66 19.00 -11.41
N LYS A 127 18.15 20.25 -11.34
CA LYS A 127 17.32 21.43 -11.55
C LYS A 127 16.88 21.48 -13.01
N GLU A 128 15.70 20.94 -13.34
CA GLU A 128 15.01 21.39 -14.54
C GLU A 128 14.73 22.89 -14.41
N LYS A 129 15.15 23.69 -15.40
CA LYS A 129 14.94 25.15 -15.39
C LYS A 129 13.45 25.43 -15.22
N GLY A 130 13.06 25.99 -14.07
CA GLY A 130 11.68 26.38 -13.77
C GLY A 130 10.95 25.48 -12.77
N LYS A 131 11.45 24.28 -12.47
CA LYS A 131 10.90 23.46 -11.37
C LYS A 131 11.58 23.81 -10.05
N LYS A 132 10.78 24.11 -9.03
CA LYS A 132 11.28 24.22 -7.64
C LYS A 132 11.77 22.84 -7.21
N LYS A 133 12.97 22.77 -6.62
CA LYS A 133 13.46 21.56 -5.96
C LYS A 133 12.46 21.19 -4.87
N SER A 134 11.71 20.11 -5.05
CA SER A 134 10.64 19.73 -4.11
C SER A 134 11.19 18.89 -2.96
N MET A 135 12.19 18.04 -3.20
CA MET A 135 12.71 17.13 -2.18
C MET A 135 14.23 16.98 -2.17
N SER A 136 14.75 16.63 -1.00
CA SER A 136 16.17 16.36 -0.76
C SER A 136 16.48 14.88 -0.48
N ARG A 137 15.46 14.02 -0.45
CA ARG A 137 15.57 12.59 -0.21
C ARG A 137 14.41 11.84 -0.88
N PRO A 138 14.58 10.56 -1.25
CA PRO A 138 13.46 9.73 -1.69
C PRO A 138 12.41 9.57 -0.57
N PHE A 139 11.17 9.31 -0.97
CA PHE A 139 10.12 8.94 -0.03
C PHE A 139 10.35 7.52 0.50
N GLY A 140 10.13 7.29 1.79
CA GLY A 140 10.29 5.97 2.41
C GLY A 140 8.98 5.18 2.48
N VAL A 141 8.22 5.10 1.39
CA VAL A 141 6.87 4.49 1.37
C VAL A 141 6.67 3.62 0.13
N ALA A 142 6.02 2.47 0.32
CA ALA A 142 5.36 1.72 -0.75
C ALA A 142 3.86 1.89 -0.65
N MET A 143 3.19 1.85 -1.80
CA MET A 143 1.74 1.98 -1.87
C MET A 143 1.14 0.84 -2.69
N LEU A 144 0.06 0.26 -2.20
CA LEU A 144 -0.85 -0.59 -2.96
C LEU A 144 -2.01 0.28 -3.42
N ILE A 145 -2.13 0.50 -4.72
CA ILE A 145 -3.15 1.37 -5.32
C ILE A 145 -4.17 0.48 -6.03
N ALA A 146 -5.42 0.59 -5.60
CA ALA A 146 -6.53 -0.15 -6.17
C ALA A 146 -7.50 0.83 -6.83
N GLY A 147 -7.90 0.54 -8.06
CA GLY A 147 -8.87 1.36 -8.77
C GLY A 147 -9.73 0.56 -9.74
N ALA A 148 -10.85 1.17 -10.13
CA ALA A 148 -11.70 0.68 -11.21
C ALA A 148 -11.85 1.73 -12.30
N ASP A 149 -11.44 1.37 -13.51
CA ASP A 149 -11.46 2.27 -14.66
C ASP A 149 -12.85 2.36 -15.29
N SER A 150 -13.04 3.33 -16.18
CA SER A 150 -14.33 3.64 -16.80
C SER A 150 -14.92 2.47 -17.60
N ASP A 151 -14.05 1.63 -18.18
CA ASP A 151 -14.39 0.38 -18.88
C ASP A 151 -14.91 -0.72 -17.94
N GLY A 152 -14.79 -0.52 -16.62
CA GLY A 152 -15.18 -1.47 -15.58
C GLY A 152 -14.09 -2.47 -15.21
N SER A 153 -12.90 -2.38 -15.78
CA SER A 153 -11.74 -3.15 -15.35
C SER A 153 -11.26 -2.65 -13.98
N SER A 154 -10.89 -3.58 -13.10
CA SER A 154 -10.25 -3.26 -11.84
C SER A 154 -8.76 -3.62 -11.90
N SER A 155 -7.93 -2.82 -11.24
CA SER A 155 -6.49 -3.03 -11.21
C SER A 155 -5.91 -2.78 -9.83
N LEU A 156 -4.88 -3.56 -9.50
CA LEU A 156 -4.06 -3.42 -8.31
C LEU A 156 -2.63 -3.13 -8.79
N TRP A 157 -2.08 -2.02 -8.30
CA TRP A 157 -0.73 -1.58 -8.62
C TRP A 157 0.08 -1.46 -7.33
N MET A 158 1.36 -1.74 -7.42
CA MET A 158 2.32 -1.50 -6.35
C MET A 158 3.33 -0.47 -6.82
N THR A 159 3.60 0.53 -5.99
CA THR A 159 4.68 1.51 -6.19
C THR A 159 5.69 1.40 -5.07
N ASP A 160 6.94 1.72 -5.36
CA ASP A 160 8.02 1.79 -4.38
C ASP A 160 8.86 3.09 -4.57
N PRO A 161 9.77 3.40 -3.63
CA PRO A 161 10.63 4.59 -3.67
C PRO A 161 11.56 4.70 -4.88
N SER A 162 11.72 3.64 -5.67
CA SER A 162 12.53 3.67 -6.89
C SER A 162 11.82 4.37 -8.06
N GLY A 163 10.54 4.73 -7.89
CA GLY A 163 9.70 5.23 -8.98
C GLY A 163 9.17 4.12 -9.89
N THR A 164 9.50 2.85 -9.61
CA THR A 164 8.93 1.72 -10.33
C THR A 164 7.50 1.49 -9.88
N TYR A 165 6.63 1.17 -10.84
CA TYR A 165 5.28 0.71 -10.57
C TYR A 165 4.97 -0.54 -11.39
N THR A 166 4.31 -1.50 -10.76
CA THR A 166 4.01 -2.80 -11.38
C THR A 166 2.59 -3.21 -11.04
N GLN A 167 1.87 -3.78 -12.01
CA GLN A 167 0.53 -4.31 -11.81
C GLN A 167 0.59 -5.72 -11.21
N TYR A 168 -0.19 -5.96 -10.17
CA TYR A 168 -0.23 -7.25 -9.47
C TYR A 168 -1.61 -7.89 -9.49
N SER A 169 -1.64 -9.21 -9.41
CA SER A 169 -2.85 -9.99 -9.12
C SER A 169 -3.12 -10.06 -7.62
N ALA A 170 -2.07 -10.24 -6.83
CA ALA A 170 -2.07 -10.05 -5.39
C ALA A 170 -0.67 -9.58 -4.98
N ALA A 171 -0.58 -8.76 -3.95
CA ALA A 171 0.69 -8.23 -3.45
C ALA A 171 0.59 -7.95 -1.94
N ALA A 172 1.73 -7.98 -1.26
CA ALA A 172 1.84 -7.56 0.13
C ALA A 172 3.02 -6.59 0.29
N ILE A 173 2.89 -5.64 1.21
CA ILE A 173 3.93 -4.67 1.56
C ILE A 173 4.04 -4.54 3.08
N GLY A 174 5.21 -4.10 3.56
CA GLY A 174 5.47 -3.86 4.99
C GLY A 174 6.31 -4.93 5.66
N THR A 175 6.32 -4.95 7.00
CA THR A 175 7.24 -5.81 7.79
C THR A 175 7.11 -7.29 7.48
N ALA A 176 5.90 -7.80 7.31
CA ALA A 176 5.68 -9.22 7.08
C ALA A 176 5.36 -9.57 5.62
N GLN A 177 5.84 -8.77 4.66
CA GLN A 177 5.55 -8.97 3.23
C GLN A 177 5.96 -10.37 2.73
N GLU A 178 7.14 -10.89 3.13
CA GLU A 178 7.67 -12.16 2.63
C GLU A 178 6.80 -13.36 3.08
N GLY A 179 6.34 -13.33 4.34
CA GLY A 179 5.40 -14.33 4.85
C GLY A 179 4.01 -14.21 4.22
N ALA A 180 3.52 -12.99 4.05
CA ALA A 180 2.24 -12.73 3.41
C ALA A 180 2.22 -13.17 1.93
N GLU A 181 3.29 -12.90 1.18
CA GLU A 181 3.45 -13.33 -0.21
C GLU A 181 3.44 -14.86 -0.34
N THR A 182 4.10 -15.57 0.58
CA THR A 182 4.09 -17.05 0.58
C THR A 182 2.66 -17.59 0.70
N ILE A 183 1.87 -17.04 1.63
CA ILE A 183 0.46 -17.46 1.83
C ILE A 183 -0.39 -17.11 0.60
N LEU A 184 -0.17 -15.93 0.01
CA LEU A 184 -0.87 -15.51 -1.21
C LEU A 184 -0.55 -16.44 -2.37
N LEU A 185 0.71 -16.83 -2.57
CA LEU A 185 1.12 -17.73 -3.66
C LEU A 185 0.44 -19.11 -3.56
N GLU A 186 0.26 -19.62 -2.34
CA GLU A 186 -0.37 -20.93 -2.12
C GLU A 186 -1.89 -20.91 -2.25
N ASN A 187 -2.54 -19.81 -1.87
CA ASN A 187 -4.01 -19.76 -1.69
C ASN A 187 -4.74 -18.87 -2.71
N TYR A 188 -4.02 -18.02 -3.47
CA TYR A 188 -4.63 -17.16 -4.48
C TYR A 188 -5.07 -17.96 -5.72
N ASN A 189 -6.24 -17.62 -6.23
CA ASN A 189 -6.76 -18.11 -7.50
C ASN A 189 -7.44 -16.98 -8.27
N SER A 190 -7.21 -16.91 -9.59
CA SER A 190 -7.72 -15.84 -10.46
C SER A 190 -9.24 -15.86 -10.67
N ASN A 191 -9.90 -16.96 -10.30
CA ASN A 191 -11.36 -17.12 -10.38
C ASN A 191 -12.06 -16.92 -9.03
N MET A 192 -11.36 -16.44 -8.00
CA MET A 192 -11.98 -16.14 -6.71
C MET A 192 -13.00 -15.01 -6.82
N SER A 193 -14.08 -15.15 -6.06
CA SER A 193 -15.04 -14.08 -5.81
C SER A 193 -14.43 -13.00 -4.89
N LEU A 194 -15.01 -11.80 -4.89
CA LEU A 194 -14.59 -10.74 -3.98
C LEU A 194 -14.69 -11.17 -2.52
N LYS A 195 -15.72 -11.96 -2.18
CA LYS A 195 -15.96 -12.49 -0.84
C LYS A 195 -14.86 -13.46 -0.38
N GLU A 196 -14.39 -14.34 -1.27
CA GLU A 196 -13.27 -15.24 -0.98
C GLU A 196 -11.96 -14.46 -0.85
N ALA A 197 -11.79 -13.36 -1.61
CA ALA A 197 -10.64 -12.49 -1.47
C ALA A 197 -10.64 -11.69 -0.15
N GLU A 198 -11.80 -11.26 0.35
CA GLU A 198 -11.94 -10.69 1.70
C GLU A 198 -11.46 -11.68 2.76
N ASP A 199 -11.90 -12.94 2.65
CA ASP A 199 -11.54 -13.99 3.60
C ASP A 199 -10.04 -14.27 3.55
N LEU A 200 -9.48 -14.41 2.35
CA LEU A 200 -8.05 -14.64 2.17
C LEU A 200 -7.21 -13.47 2.69
N ALA A 201 -7.60 -12.21 2.43
CA ALA A 201 -6.87 -11.05 2.91
C ALA A 201 -6.78 -11.02 4.45
N LEU A 202 -7.88 -11.31 5.15
CA LEU A 202 -7.86 -11.36 6.62
C LEU A 202 -7.18 -12.62 7.17
N ILE A 203 -7.21 -13.75 6.47
CA ILE A 203 -6.44 -14.94 6.82
C ILE A 203 -4.94 -14.66 6.76
N VAL A 204 -4.48 -14.01 5.67
CA VAL A 204 -3.09 -13.60 5.51
C VAL A 204 -2.68 -12.68 6.66
N LEU A 205 -3.45 -11.62 6.92
CA LEU A 205 -3.17 -10.70 8.03
C LEU A 205 -3.14 -11.43 9.38
N ARG A 206 -4.10 -12.32 9.66
CA ARG A 206 -4.16 -13.09 10.91
C ARG A 206 -2.92 -13.96 11.14
N GLN A 207 -2.30 -14.48 10.09
CA GLN A 207 -1.11 -15.32 10.18
C GLN A 207 0.18 -14.52 10.38
N VAL A 208 0.23 -13.29 9.87
CA VAL A 208 1.44 -12.45 9.91
C VAL A 208 1.43 -11.37 10.99
N MET A 209 0.26 -11.08 11.58
CA MET A 209 0.12 -10.15 12.70
C MET A 209 0.55 -10.78 14.03
N GLU A 210 1.22 -9.99 14.86
CA GLU A 210 1.62 -10.39 16.22
C GLU A 210 0.41 -10.47 17.17
N GLU A 211 -0.51 -9.50 17.04
CA GLU A 211 -1.73 -9.42 17.82
C GLU A 211 -2.88 -10.22 17.17
N LYS A 212 -3.84 -10.63 18.00
CA LYS A 212 -5.08 -11.23 17.50
C LYS A 212 -5.89 -10.20 16.70
N ILE A 213 -6.22 -10.57 15.48
CA ILE A 213 -7.04 -9.74 14.59
C ILE A 213 -8.43 -9.47 15.17
N ASN A 214 -8.89 -8.22 15.05
CA ASN A 214 -10.22 -7.76 15.44
C ASN A 214 -10.64 -6.57 14.57
N SER A 215 -11.92 -6.17 14.63
CA SER A 215 -12.46 -5.09 13.81
C SER A 215 -11.86 -3.69 14.07
N VAL A 216 -11.05 -3.53 15.12
CA VAL A 216 -10.42 -2.25 15.49
C VAL A 216 -8.96 -2.18 15.03
N ASN A 217 -8.21 -3.29 15.05
CA ASN A 217 -6.79 -3.34 14.66
C ASN A 217 -6.54 -3.72 13.19
N VAL A 218 -7.59 -3.87 12.39
CA VAL A 218 -7.48 -3.95 10.92
C VAL A 218 -8.35 -2.92 10.23
N GLU A 219 -7.93 -2.58 9.01
CA GLU A 219 -8.64 -1.71 8.09
C GLU A 219 -8.81 -2.46 6.76
N VAL A 220 -10.01 -2.40 6.18
CA VAL A 220 -10.33 -3.08 4.93
C VAL A 220 -11.05 -2.10 4.01
N ALA A 221 -10.73 -2.16 2.72
CA ALA A 221 -11.45 -1.45 1.68
C ALA A 221 -11.59 -2.32 0.44
N ALA A 222 -12.61 -2.02 -0.35
CA ALA A 222 -12.90 -2.72 -1.58
C ALA A 222 -13.15 -1.72 -2.71
N VAL A 223 -12.59 -2.02 -3.88
CA VAL A 223 -13.10 -1.52 -5.15
C VAL A 223 -14.23 -2.45 -5.57
N LYS A 224 -15.49 -1.99 -5.51
CA LYS A 224 -16.66 -2.72 -6.00
C LYS A 224 -17.59 -1.77 -6.76
N GLU A 225 -18.21 -2.26 -7.83
CA GLU A 225 -19.16 -1.47 -8.65
C GLU A 225 -18.59 -0.10 -9.10
N LYS A 226 -17.32 -0.08 -9.53
CA LYS A 226 -16.58 1.13 -9.95
C LYS A 226 -16.40 2.19 -8.86
N LYS A 227 -16.51 1.82 -7.59
CA LYS A 227 -16.31 2.70 -6.44
C LYS A 227 -15.32 2.11 -5.46
N PHE A 228 -14.51 2.97 -4.87
CA PHE A 228 -13.66 2.64 -3.74
C PHE A 228 -14.42 2.87 -2.43
N ILE A 229 -14.57 1.83 -1.62
CA ILE A 229 -15.38 1.85 -0.40
C ILE A 229 -14.54 1.30 0.75
N ILE A 230 -14.37 2.11 1.81
CA ILE A 230 -13.75 1.70 3.06
C ILE A 230 -14.82 1.05 3.94
N TYR A 231 -14.52 -0.11 4.51
CA TYR A 231 -15.47 -0.87 5.33
C TYR A 231 -15.58 -0.27 6.72
N ASP A 232 -16.79 -0.28 7.28
CA ASP A 232 -16.98 0.05 8.70
C ASP A 232 -16.61 -1.14 9.61
N ASN A 233 -16.49 -0.89 10.92
CA ASN A 233 -16.15 -1.94 11.87
C ASN A 233 -17.18 -3.09 11.89
N LYS A 234 -18.44 -2.85 11.50
CA LYS A 234 -19.49 -3.88 11.47
C LYS A 234 -19.31 -4.81 10.28
N GLU A 235 -18.99 -4.25 9.12
CA GLU A 235 -18.66 -5.00 7.91
C GLU A 235 -17.40 -5.84 8.12
N ILE A 236 -16.35 -5.25 8.70
CA ILE A 236 -15.13 -6.00 9.05
C ILE A 236 -15.46 -7.15 10.01
N GLN A 237 -16.28 -6.90 11.05
CA GLN A 237 -16.69 -7.94 11.98
C GLN A 237 -17.43 -9.09 11.29
N ARG A 238 -18.33 -8.79 10.33
CA ARG A 238 -19.03 -9.84 9.55
C ARG A 238 -18.08 -10.70 8.72
N VAL A 239 -16.99 -10.12 8.20
CA VAL A 239 -15.96 -10.90 7.50
C VAL A 239 -15.21 -11.78 8.51
N LEU A 240 -14.80 -11.21 9.65
CA LEU A 240 -14.09 -11.95 10.71
C LEU A 240 -14.89 -13.15 11.23
N ASP A 241 -16.21 -12.98 11.43
CA ASP A 241 -17.10 -14.04 11.94
C ASP A 241 -17.26 -15.20 10.94
N ARG A 242 -16.98 -14.96 9.65
CA ARG A 242 -17.03 -15.98 8.59
C ARG A 242 -15.73 -16.80 8.50
N LEU A 243 -14.62 -16.28 9.03
CA LEU A 243 -13.32 -16.92 8.85
C LEU A 243 -13.26 -18.29 9.52
N PRO A 244 -12.59 -19.27 8.90
CA PRO A 244 -12.35 -20.56 9.54
C PRO A 244 -11.52 -20.37 10.82
N PRO A 245 -11.62 -21.29 11.80
CA PRO A 245 -10.78 -21.24 12.99
C PRO A 245 -9.28 -21.17 12.61
N PRO A 246 -8.44 -20.53 13.43
CA PRO A 246 -7.02 -20.38 13.13
C PRO A 246 -6.36 -21.74 13.00
N THR A 247 -5.70 -21.98 11.86
CA THR A 247 -5.02 -23.25 11.52
C THR A 247 -3.74 -23.48 12.33
N HIS A 248 -3.09 -22.41 12.80
CA HIS A 248 -2.00 -22.45 13.76
C HIS A 248 -2.20 -21.37 14.82
N ILE A 249 -2.22 -21.78 16.09
CA ILE A 249 -2.29 -20.85 17.21
C ILE A 249 -0.85 -20.53 17.62
N VAL A 250 -0.41 -19.30 17.34
CA VAL A 250 0.85 -18.79 17.90
C VAL A 250 0.65 -18.67 19.43
N PRO A 251 1.61 -19.07 20.29
CA PRO A 251 1.41 -19.03 21.75
C PRO A 251 0.97 -17.67 22.31
N SER A 252 1.29 -16.57 21.62
CA SER A 252 0.85 -15.20 21.95
C SER A 252 -0.65 -14.94 21.77
N GLN A 253 -1.39 -15.83 21.09
CA GLN A 253 -2.82 -15.67 20.79
C GLN A 253 -3.74 -16.52 21.70
N LEU A 254 -3.18 -17.22 22.69
CA LEU A 254 -3.91 -18.09 23.64
C LEU A 254 -4.39 -17.40 24.93
N SER A 255 -4.08 -16.12 25.11
CA SER A 255 -4.43 -15.34 26.31
C SER A 255 -5.62 -14.41 26.10
#